data_AF-A0A2G5B1A7-F1
#
_entry.id   AF-A0A2G5B1A7-F1
#
_cell.length_a   1.000
_cell.length_b   1.000
_cell.length_c   1.000
_cell.angle_alpha   90.00
_cell.angle_beta   90.00
_cell.angle_gamma   90.00
#
_symmetry.space_group_name_H-M   'P 1'
#
loop_
_entity.id
_entity.type
_entity.pdbx_description
1 polymer ?
#
loop_
_entity_poly.entity_id
_entity_poly.type
_entity_poly.pdbx_seq_one_letter_code
_entity_poly.pdbx_strand_id
1 'polypeptide(L)'
;MIRRRQVTEDVLPAVPKRAQAFAYRPYSTLCMEEMGEYCSSSESDEEDCAKIIGRRKLSAEESDRRQMLRLQANAAYARIREARRLVDDQRYEYFCDVVYECQRGFNFLGKANFSTKLLHPMDPAPWSDATMQLTVANVHSFQLPDPSWEWVSPRWLIDMTLDVDEDGWQYSSRFASSDWHAQHSASRSFVRRRRWLRLRRR
;
A
#
# COMPACT_ATOMS: atom_id res chain seq x y z
N MET A 1 -27.70 -11.22 19.95
CA MET A 1 -28.27 -10.45 18.81
C MET A 1 -27.11 -9.75 18.09
N ILE A 2 -26.55 -10.38 17.06
CA ILE A 2 -25.36 -9.86 16.35
C ILE A 2 -25.83 -9.26 15.03
N ARG A 3 -25.72 -7.94 14.88
CA ARG A 3 -26.03 -7.22 13.64
C ARG A 3 -24.91 -7.47 12.63
N ARG A 4 -25.22 -8.14 11.52
CA ARG A 4 -24.38 -8.17 10.31
C ARG A 4 -24.27 -6.75 9.75
N ARG A 5 -23.05 -6.20 9.67
CA ARG A 5 -22.79 -5.01 8.83
C ARG A 5 -22.64 -5.49 7.39
N GLN A 6 -23.48 -4.94 6.51
CA GLN A 6 -23.32 -5.04 5.06
C GLN A 6 -22.06 -4.26 4.66
N VAL A 7 -21.22 -4.87 3.84
CA VAL A 7 -20.10 -4.19 3.17
C VAL A 7 -20.69 -3.54 1.92
N THR A 8 -20.66 -2.21 1.88
CA THR A 8 -20.93 -1.42 0.69
C THR A 8 -19.75 -1.55 -0.27
N GLU A 9 -20.02 -1.94 -1.51
CA GLU A 9 -19.10 -1.77 -2.62
C GLU A 9 -18.88 -0.27 -2.92
N ASP A 10 -17.81 0.01 -3.68
CA ASP A 10 -17.36 1.32 -4.19
C ASP A 10 -16.46 2.10 -3.20
N VAL A 11 -15.25 2.57 -3.54
CA VAL A 11 -14.84 3.31 -4.74
C VAL A 11 -13.33 3.11 -4.97
N LEU A 12 -12.91 2.69 -6.17
CA LEU A 12 -11.51 2.75 -6.63
C LEU A 12 -11.20 4.15 -7.22
N PRO A 13 -10.00 4.73 -7.02
CA PRO A 13 -9.67 6.04 -7.56
C PRO A 13 -9.49 6.02 -9.08
N ALA A 14 -10.04 7.05 -9.72
CA ALA A 14 -10.07 7.25 -11.17
C ALA A 14 -8.67 7.50 -11.78
N VAL A 15 -8.39 6.82 -12.89
CA VAL A 15 -7.21 7.03 -13.74
C VAL A 15 -7.43 8.27 -14.63
N PRO A 16 -6.44 9.19 -14.76
CA PRO A 16 -6.64 10.41 -15.52
C PRO A 16 -6.79 10.16 -17.03
N LYS A 17 -7.83 10.77 -17.60
CA LYS A 17 -8.12 10.82 -19.04
C LYS A 17 -7.14 11.76 -19.74
N ARG A 18 -6.22 11.22 -20.53
CA ARG A 18 -5.58 11.97 -21.63
C ARG A 18 -5.12 11.04 -22.77
N ALA A 19 -6.09 10.48 -23.48
CA ALA A 19 -5.87 10.00 -24.84
C ALA A 19 -6.22 11.15 -25.79
N GLN A 20 -5.21 11.78 -26.39
CA GLN A 20 -5.43 12.66 -27.53
C GLN A 20 -5.92 11.81 -28.70
N ALA A 21 -7.09 12.17 -29.21
CA ALA A 21 -7.65 11.61 -30.42
C ALA A 21 -6.80 12.03 -31.63
N PHE A 22 -6.15 11.08 -32.27
CA PHE A 22 -5.87 11.19 -33.70
C PHE A 22 -6.97 10.43 -34.43
N ALA A 23 -7.97 11.19 -34.88
CA ALA A 23 -8.92 10.72 -35.86
C ALA A 23 -8.15 10.45 -37.16
N TYR A 24 -8.11 9.19 -37.61
CA TYR A 24 -7.88 8.90 -39.01
C TYR A 24 -9.21 8.43 -39.59
N ARG A 25 -9.77 9.29 -40.46
CA ARG A 25 -11.02 9.04 -41.18
C ARG A 25 -10.85 7.88 -42.16
N PRO A 26 -11.92 7.12 -42.44
CA PRO A 26 -11.93 6.15 -43.53
C PRO A 26 -12.03 6.91 -44.86
N TYR A 27 -11.18 6.58 -45.82
CA TYR A 27 -11.42 6.91 -47.22
C TYR A 27 -11.81 5.63 -47.95
N SER A 28 -13.12 5.43 -48.11
CA SER A 28 -13.63 4.75 -49.29
C SER A 28 -13.74 5.77 -50.44
N THR A 29 -13.57 5.28 -51.66
CA THR A 29 -14.00 5.85 -52.95
C THR A 29 -13.36 7.17 -53.39
N LEU A 30 -12.33 7.06 -54.23
CA LEU A 30 -12.22 7.66 -55.58
C LEU A 30 -10.82 7.36 -56.12
N CYS A 31 -10.77 6.62 -57.23
CA CYS A 31 -9.77 6.66 -58.32
C CYS A 31 -9.97 5.40 -59.18
N MET A 32 -10.96 5.45 -60.07
CA MET A 32 -10.84 4.74 -61.35
C MET A 32 -10.15 5.68 -62.34
N GLU A 33 -9.34 5.08 -63.21
CA GLU A 33 -8.72 5.62 -64.44
C GLU A 33 -7.43 6.44 -64.29
N GLU A 34 -6.28 5.78 -64.47
CA GLU A 34 -5.49 5.93 -65.71
C GLU A 34 -4.45 4.78 -65.82
N MET A 35 -4.40 4.20 -67.02
CA MET A 35 -3.74 2.95 -67.40
C MET A 35 -2.22 3.10 -67.52
N GLY A 36 -1.45 2.08 -67.14
CA GLY A 36 -0.07 2.02 -67.64
C GLY A 36 0.96 1.12 -66.96
N GLU A 37 0.60 -0.02 -66.37
CA GLU A 37 1.47 -1.22 -66.34
C GLU A 37 0.64 -2.38 -65.75
N TYR A 38 0.05 -3.16 -66.65
CA TYR A 38 -0.60 -4.43 -66.33
C TYR A 38 0.50 -5.42 -65.91
N CYS A 39 0.90 -5.35 -64.64
CA CYS A 39 1.55 -6.48 -64.00
C CYS A 39 0.49 -7.57 -63.94
N SER A 40 0.58 -8.55 -64.84
CA SER A 40 -0.25 -9.75 -64.80
C SER A 40 0.14 -10.55 -63.56
N SER A 41 -0.29 -10.11 -62.38
CA SER A 41 -0.28 -10.93 -61.18
C SER A 41 -1.32 -12.00 -61.42
N SER A 42 -0.85 -13.21 -61.66
CA SER A 42 -1.70 -14.39 -61.81
C SER A 42 -2.57 -14.54 -60.55
N GLU A 43 -3.76 -15.13 -60.69
CA GLU A 43 -4.63 -15.49 -59.55
C GLU A 43 -3.87 -16.25 -58.44
N SER A 44 -2.74 -16.88 -58.76
CA SER A 44 -1.80 -17.48 -57.81
C SER A 44 -1.27 -16.51 -56.75
N ASP A 45 -1.04 -15.23 -57.10
CA ASP A 45 -0.32 -14.28 -56.25
C ASP A 45 -1.25 -13.62 -55.22
N GLU A 46 -2.51 -13.37 -55.60
CA GLU A 46 -3.55 -12.92 -54.67
C GLU A 46 -3.95 -14.02 -53.67
N GLU A 47 -4.04 -15.27 -54.15
CA GLU A 47 -4.29 -16.42 -53.28
C GLU A 47 -3.16 -16.62 -52.26
N ASP A 48 -1.91 -16.37 -52.66
CA ASP A 48 -0.75 -16.48 -51.76
C ASP A 48 -0.75 -15.37 -50.70
N CYS A 49 -1.08 -14.13 -51.07
CA CYS A 49 -1.25 -13.03 -50.12
C CYS A 49 -2.37 -13.32 -49.10
N ALA A 50 -3.51 -13.87 -49.53
CA ALA A 50 -4.61 -14.25 -48.64
C ALA A 50 -4.20 -15.36 -47.65
N LYS A 51 -3.44 -16.37 -48.11
CA LYS A 51 -2.90 -17.45 -47.27
C LYS A 51 -1.92 -16.92 -46.22
N ILE A 52 -1.06 -15.95 -46.57
CA ILE A 52 -0.11 -15.33 -45.64
C ILE A 52 -0.83 -14.53 -44.54
N ILE A 53 -1.81 -13.71 -44.91
CA ILE A 53 -2.61 -12.93 -43.95
C ILE A 53 -3.40 -13.85 -43.02
N GLY A 54 -3.98 -14.94 -43.54
CA GLY A 54 -4.66 -15.97 -42.75
C GLY A 54 -3.75 -16.62 -41.71
N ARG A 55 -2.52 -17.02 -42.09
CA ARG A 55 -1.54 -17.58 -41.15
C ARG A 55 -1.12 -16.60 -40.06
N ARG A 56 -0.93 -15.32 -40.40
CA ARG A 56 -0.59 -14.27 -39.41
C ARG A 56 -1.72 -14.06 -38.41
N LYS A 57 -2.99 -14.05 -38.85
CA LYS A 57 -4.16 -13.95 -37.97
C LYS A 57 -4.27 -15.17 -37.05
N LEU A 58 -4.13 -16.38 -37.59
CA LEU A 58 -4.12 -17.60 -36.79
C LEU A 58 -2.98 -17.60 -35.76
N SER A 59 -1.78 -17.18 -36.15
CA SER A 59 -0.64 -17.06 -35.24
C SER A 59 -0.87 -16.02 -34.14
N ALA A 60 -1.52 -14.90 -34.45
CA ALA A 60 -1.89 -13.88 -33.46
C ALA A 60 -2.94 -14.43 -32.48
N GLU A 61 -3.99 -15.09 -32.97
CA GLU A 61 -5.02 -15.72 -32.11
C GLU A 61 -4.44 -16.83 -31.23
N GLU A 62 -3.52 -17.64 -31.75
CA GLU A 62 -2.81 -18.66 -30.98
C GLU A 62 -1.93 -18.03 -29.90
N SER A 63 -1.25 -16.92 -30.21
CA SER A 63 -0.49 -16.14 -29.23
C SER A 63 -1.40 -15.57 -28.13
N ASP A 64 -2.54 -14.99 -28.51
CA ASP A 64 -3.52 -14.44 -27.58
C ASP A 64 -4.11 -15.53 -26.68
N ARG A 65 -4.43 -16.71 -27.22
CA ARG A 65 -4.88 -17.87 -26.43
C ARG A 65 -3.81 -18.33 -25.44
N ARG A 66 -2.55 -18.42 -25.86
CA ARG A 66 -1.42 -18.77 -24.97
C ARG A 66 -1.25 -17.74 -23.86
N GLN A 67 -1.37 -16.46 -24.19
CA GLN A 67 -1.28 -15.37 -23.23
C GLN A 67 -2.44 -15.42 -22.22
N MET A 68 -3.66 -15.65 -22.70
CA MET A 68 -4.86 -15.80 -21.86
C MET A 68 -4.73 -16.99 -20.91
N LEU A 69 -4.30 -18.16 -21.41
CA LEU A 69 -4.06 -19.35 -20.59
C LEU A 69 -3.00 -19.10 -19.52
N ARG A 70 -1.91 -18.39 -19.85
CA ARG A 70 -0.87 -18.00 -18.88
C ARG A 70 -1.43 -17.09 -17.79
N LEU A 71 -2.24 -16.10 -18.16
CA LEU A 71 -2.88 -15.19 -17.19
C LEU A 71 -3.84 -15.95 -16.26
N GLN A 72 -4.63 -16.86 -16.80
CA GLN A 72 -5.52 -17.72 -16.02
C GLN A 72 -4.74 -18.61 -15.05
N ALA A 73 -3.66 -19.24 -15.50
CA ALA A 73 -2.79 -20.05 -14.65
C ALA A 73 -2.15 -19.23 -13.51
N ASN A 74 -1.63 -18.03 -13.83
CA ASN A 74 -1.07 -17.12 -12.83
C ASN A 74 -2.13 -16.69 -11.80
N ALA A 75 -3.35 -16.37 -12.24
CA ALA A 75 -4.44 -16.01 -11.36
C ALA A 75 -4.86 -17.19 -10.46
N ALA A 76 -4.92 -18.41 -10.99
CA ALA A 76 -5.21 -19.61 -10.22
C ALA A 76 -4.11 -19.87 -9.16
N TYR A 77 -2.84 -19.74 -9.53
CA TYR A 77 -1.72 -19.88 -8.60
C TYR A 77 -1.76 -18.84 -7.49
N ALA A 78 -2.05 -17.57 -7.81
CA ALA A 78 -2.19 -16.51 -6.82
C ALA A 78 -3.29 -16.81 -5.80
N ARG A 79 -4.46 -17.28 -6.25
CA ARG A 79 -5.57 -17.68 -5.36
C ARG A 79 -5.19 -18.84 -4.43
N ILE A 80 -4.51 -19.87 -4.94
CA ILE A 80 -4.07 -21.01 -4.12
C ILE A 80 -3.06 -20.53 -3.07
N ARG A 81 -2.11 -19.66 -3.46
CA ARG A 81 -1.13 -19.08 -2.54
C ARG A 81 -1.80 -18.25 -1.45
N GLU A 82 -2.78 -17.44 -1.83
CA GLU A 82 -3.55 -16.62 -0.89
C GLU A 82 -4.39 -17.49 0.05
N ALA A 83 -5.11 -18.49 -0.46
CA ALA A 83 -5.86 -19.44 0.36
C ALA A 83 -4.95 -20.17 1.36
N ARG A 84 -3.76 -20.61 0.94
CA ARG A 84 -2.76 -21.20 1.84
C ARG A 84 -2.32 -20.21 2.91
N ARG A 85 -2.08 -18.95 2.55
CA ARG A 85 -1.72 -17.90 3.51
C ARG A 85 -2.83 -17.70 4.54
N LEU A 86 -4.09 -17.65 4.13
CA LEU A 86 -5.23 -17.49 5.05
C LEU A 86 -5.37 -18.69 6.00
N VAL A 87 -5.16 -19.91 5.51
CA VAL A 87 -5.18 -21.11 6.36
C VAL A 87 -4.01 -21.13 7.34
N ASP A 88 -2.82 -20.67 6.91
CA ASP A 88 -1.66 -20.51 7.79
C ASP A 88 -1.94 -19.44 8.86
N ASP A 89 -2.51 -18.30 8.48
CA ASP A 89 -2.89 -17.20 9.37
C ASP A 89 -3.84 -17.65 10.49
N GLN A 90 -4.77 -18.57 10.19
CA GLN A 90 -5.70 -19.12 11.18
C GLN A 90 -5.06 -20.03 12.24
N ARG A 91 -3.82 -20.48 12.03
CA ARG A 91 -3.12 -21.36 12.99
C ARG A 91 -2.44 -20.58 14.10
N TYR A 92 -2.21 -19.28 13.89
CA TYR A 92 -1.41 -18.47 14.78
C TYR A 92 -2.27 -17.56 15.65
N GLU A 93 -1.85 -17.37 16.89
CA GLU A 93 -2.34 -16.32 17.76
C GLU A 93 -1.50 -15.06 17.56
N TYR A 94 -2.13 -13.95 17.20
CA TYR A 94 -1.46 -12.67 16.96
C TYR A 94 -1.49 -11.78 18.20
N PHE A 95 -0.35 -11.15 18.50
CA PHE A 95 -0.24 -10.14 19.54
C PHE A 95 0.43 -8.87 19.01
N CYS A 96 -0.18 -7.72 19.29
CA CYS A 96 0.37 -6.41 18.94
C CYS A 96 1.00 -5.78 20.18
N ASP A 97 2.33 -5.73 20.22
CA ASP A 97 3.06 -4.99 21.25
C ASP A 97 2.97 -3.49 20.95
N VAL A 98 2.65 -2.71 21.99
CA VAL A 98 2.50 -1.26 21.92
C VAL A 98 3.52 -0.61 22.84
N VAL A 99 4.32 0.31 22.30
CA VAL A 99 5.30 1.09 23.04
C VAL A 99 5.15 2.56 22.67
N TYR A 100 5.15 3.43 23.67
CA TYR A 100 5.19 4.87 23.48
C TYR A 100 6.61 5.41 23.66
N GLU A 101 7.02 6.27 22.74
CA GLU A 101 8.17 7.16 22.91
C GLU A 101 7.67 8.52 23.41
N CYS A 102 8.13 8.95 24.58
CA CYS A 102 7.68 10.16 25.26
C CYS A 102 8.80 11.21 25.28
N GLN A 103 8.46 12.46 24.95
CA GLN A 103 9.41 13.58 25.00
C GLN A 103 8.73 14.83 25.54
N ARG A 104 9.48 15.63 26.29
CA ARG A 104 9.07 16.98 26.69
C ARG A 104 9.90 17.99 25.92
N GLY A 105 9.31 19.15 25.68
CA GLY A 105 9.96 20.20 24.92
C GLY A 105 9.48 21.59 25.26
N PHE A 106 10.15 22.55 24.66
CA PHE A 106 9.78 23.95 24.69
C PHE A 106 10.08 24.56 23.33
N ASN A 107 9.38 25.66 23.07
CA ASN A 107 9.56 26.41 21.84
C ASN A 107 10.62 27.47 22.05
N PHE A 108 11.68 27.42 21.24
CA PHE A 108 12.76 28.40 21.29
C PHE A 108 13.06 28.89 19.88
N LEU A 109 12.94 30.20 19.67
CA LEU A 109 13.18 30.87 18.38
C LEU A 109 12.40 30.23 17.21
N GLY A 110 11.13 29.89 17.43
CA GLY A 110 10.26 29.29 16.40
C GLY A 110 10.55 27.82 16.09
N LYS A 111 11.52 27.19 16.78
CA LYS A 111 11.79 25.76 16.68
C LYS A 111 11.23 25.03 17.89
N ALA A 112 10.51 23.95 17.63
CA ALA A 112 10.05 23.05 18.67
C ALA A 112 11.21 22.11 19.05
N ASN A 113 11.75 22.26 20.25
CA ASN A 113 12.85 21.43 20.75
C ASN A 113 12.31 20.41 21.74
N PHE A 114 12.27 19.15 21.33
CA PHE A 114 11.84 18.04 22.17
C PHE A 114 12.99 17.11 22.49
N SER A 115 13.02 16.62 23.73
CA SER A 115 14.04 15.68 24.19
C SER A 115 13.50 14.80 25.31
N THR A 116 13.99 13.56 25.37
CA THR A 116 13.75 12.66 26.49
C THR A 116 14.43 13.16 27.78
N LYS A 117 15.50 13.95 27.65
CA LYS A 117 16.25 14.52 28.78
C LYS A 117 15.50 15.64 29.51
N LEU A 118 14.45 16.19 28.88
CA LEU A 118 13.63 17.24 29.46
C LEU A 118 12.42 16.68 30.22
N LEU A 119 12.22 15.35 30.25
CA LEU A 119 11.15 14.74 31.03
C LEU A 119 11.38 14.99 32.52
N HIS A 120 10.34 15.47 33.20
CA HIS A 120 10.35 15.62 34.64
C HIS A 120 10.13 14.27 35.33
N PRO A 121 10.49 14.13 36.61
CA PRO A 121 10.21 12.90 37.39
C PRO A 121 8.72 12.52 37.49
N MET A 122 7.81 13.49 37.30
CA MET A 122 6.36 13.26 37.27
C MET A 122 5.85 12.86 35.87
N ASP A 123 6.69 12.98 34.84
CA ASP A 123 6.35 12.54 33.49
C ASP A 123 6.53 11.01 33.36
N PRO A 124 5.85 10.40 32.37
CA PRO A 124 6.16 9.03 31.96
C PRO A 124 7.64 8.89 31.55
N ALA A 125 8.14 7.67 31.66
CA ALA A 125 9.48 7.35 31.20
C ALA A 125 9.64 7.58 29.68
N PRO A 126 10.87 7.82 29.18
CA PRO A 126 11.13 8.00 27.75
C PRO A 126 10.52 6.92 26.85
N TRP A 127 10.50 5.69 27.36
CA TRP A 127 9.81 4.55 26.77
C TRP A 127 8.78 4.04 27.75
N SER A 128 7.52 4.01 27.34
CA SER A 128 6.41 3.59 28.18
C SER A 128 5.52 2.57 27.48
N ASP A 129 4.80 1.75 28.23
CA ASP A 129 3.82 0.80 27.69
C ASP A 129 2.48 1.47 27.33
N ALA A 130 1.49 0.69 26.92
CA ALA A 130 0.16 1.17 26.59
C ALA A 130 -0.55 1.93 27.72
N THR A 131 -0.17 1.67 28.97
CA THR A 131 -0.72 2.28 30.20
C THR A 131 0.10 3.48 30.68
N MET A 132 1.08 3.93 29.90
CA MET A 132 2.03 5.01 30.23
C MET A 132 2.91 4.70 31.43
N GLN A 133 3.15 3.43 31.72
CA GLN A 133 4.10 2.97 32.73
C GLN A 133 5.46 2.67 32.11
N LEU A 134 6.51 2.72 32.93
CA LEU A 134 7.87 2.41 32.49
C LEU A 134 7.92 1.01 31.86
N THR A 135 8.43 0.95 30.63
CA THR A 135 8.88 -0.31 30.03
C THR A 135 10.40 -0.38 30.02
N VAL A 136 10.94 -1.53 30.41
CA VAL A 136 12.40 -1.79 30.37
C VAL A 136 12.88 -1.93 28.93
N ALA A 137 11.98 -2.34 28.02
CA ALA A 137 12.29 -2.55 26.62
C ALA A 137 11.93 -1.34 25.78
N ASN A 138 12.88 -0.88 24.96
CA ASN A 138 12.67 0.15 23.95
C ASN A 138 12.59 -0.47 22.55
N VAL A 139 12.26 0.33 21.53
CA VAL A 139 12.12 -0.17 20.15
C VAL A 139 13.38 -0.84 19.59
N HIS A 140 14.56 -0.57 20.15
CA HIS A 140 15.83 -1.18 19.75
C HIS A 140 16.21 -2.42 20.58
N SER A 141 15.80 -2.48 21.85
CA SER A 141 16.15 -3.57 22.78
C SER A 141 15.04 -4.61 22.97
N PHE A 142 13.84 -4.38 22.44
CA PHE A 142 12.70 -5.25 22.65
C PHE A 142 12.94 -6.66 22.10
N GLN A 143 12.92 -7.65 22.99
CA GLN A 143 13.04 -9.07 22.69
C GLN A 143 11.68 -9.75 22.80
N LEU A 144 11.56 -10.89 22.15
CA LEU A 144 10.42 -11.77 22.34
C LEU A 144 10.46 -12.35 23.76
N PRO A 145 9.28 -12.60 24.38
CA PRO A 145 9.23 -13.18 25.73
C PRO A 145 9.92 -14.54 25.81
N ASP A 146 9.75 -15.36 24.77
CA ASP A 146 10.28 -16.72 24.67
C ASP A 146 10.38 -17.16 23.19
N PRO A 147 11.07 -18.29 22.88
CA PRO A 147 11.29 -18.75 21.51
C PRO A 147 10.06 -19.28 20.76
N SER A 148 8.90 -19.46 21.42
CA SER A 148 7.67 -19.88 20.74
C SER A 148 7.04 -18.75 19.91
N TRP A 149 7.44 -17.50 20.19
CA TRP A 149 6.99 -16.34 19.43
C TRP A 149 7.86 -16.10 18.21
N GLU A 150 7.26 -15.52 17.18
CA GLU A 150 7.97 -15.01 16.03
C GLU A 150 7.46 -13.61 15.64
N TRP A 151 8.37 -12.78 15.16
CA TRP A 151 8.01 -11.46 14.65
C TRP A 151 7.35 -11.58 13.28
N VAL A 152 6.16 -11.00 13.16
CA VAL A 152 5.42 -10.91 11.89
C VAL A 152 5.87 -9.66 11.14
N SER A 153 5.99 -8.54 11.86
CA SER A 153 6.54 -7.32 11.30
C SER A 153 8.06 -7.33 11.43
N PRO A 154 8.82 -7.11 10.33
CA PRO A 154 10.28 -7.12 10.38
C PRO A 154 10.84 -5.97 11.22
N ARG A 155 10.07 -4.89 11.41
CA ARG A 155 10.44 -3.69 12.16
C ARG A 155 9.25 -3.15 12.95
N TRP A 156 9.55 -2.26 13.88
CA TRP A 156 8.52 -1.42 14.50
C TRP A 156 7.84 -0.54 13.45
N LEU A 157 6.54 -0.37 13.61
CA LEU A 157 5.69 0.48 12.79
C LEU A 157 5.23 1.66 13.64
N ILE A 158 5.11 2.82 13.02
CA ILE A 158 4.51 4.00 13.65
C ILE A 158 3.01 3.96 13.38
N ASP A 159 2.22 4.20 14.41
CA ASP A 159 0.78 4.22 14.27
C ASP A 159 0.27 5.57 13.75
N MET A 160 -0.11 5.57 12.46
CA MET A 160 -0.65 6.74 11.77
C MET A 160 -2.18 6.82 11.79
N THR A 161 -2.87 5.92 12.52
CA THR A 161 -4.35 5.90 12.58
C THR A 161 -4.94 6.94 13.52
N LEU A 162 -4.11 7.54 14.36
CA LEU A 162 -4.48 8.60 15.30
C LEU A 162 -4.33 9.99 14.69
N ASP A 163 -4.74 11.02 15.42
CA ASP A 163 -4.43 12.41 15.07
C ASP A 163 -2.94 12.70 15.37
N VAL A 164 -2.08 12.38 14.40
CA VAL A 164 -0.62 12.52 14.46
C VAL A 164 -0.09 13.40 13.32
N ASP A 165 1.09 13.97 13.51
CA ASP A 165 1.83 14.62 12.43
C ASP A 165 2.42 13.62 11.43
N GLU A 166 3.12 14.12 10.41
CA GLU A 166 3.76 13.33 9.34
C GLU A 166 4.78 12.30 9.88
N ASP A 167 5.36 12.59 11.05
CA ASP A 167 6.34 11.78 11.74
C ASP A 167 5.70 10.88 12.82
N GLY A 168 4.38 10.89 12.98
CA GLY A 168 3.62 10.08 13.93
C GLY A 168 3.61 10.60 15.37
N TRP A 169 3.95 11.88 15.61
CA TRP A 169 3.86 12.49 16.93
C TRP A 169 2.46 13.02 17.22
N GLN A 170 2.01 12.79 18.45
CA GLN A 170 0.90 13.50 19.07
C GLN A 170 1.46 14.51 20.06
N TYR A 171 0.88 15.71 20.09
CA TYR A 171 1.27 16.77 21.00
C TYR A 171 0.20 17.03 22.05
N SER A 172 0.61 17.50 23.22
CA SER A 172 -0.29 17.99 24.25
C SER A 172 0.40 18.96 25.20
N SER A 173 -0.36 19.54 26.12
CA SER A 173 0.16 20.42 27.17
C SER A 173 0.84 19.64 28.29
N ARG A 174 0.34 18.43 28.59
CA ARG A 174 0.86 17.51 29.62
C ARG A 174 0.45 16.07 29.31
N PHE A 175 1.21 15.08 29.79
CA PHE A 175 0.94 13.66 29.48
C PHE A 175 -0.40 13.14 30.01
N ALA A 176 -0.87 13.68 31.15
CA ALA A 176 -2.17 13.33 31.73
C ALA A 176 -3.36 14.06 31.06
N SER A 177 -3.14 14.77 29.96
CA SER A 177 -4.21 15.38 29.17
C SER A 177 -4.91 14.34 28.31
N SER A 178 -6.20 14.54 28.07
CA SER A 178 -6.96 13.83 27.03
C SER A 178 -6.91 14.54 25.66
N ASP A 179 -6.53 15.81 25.63
CA ASP A 179 -6.44 16.65 24.44
C ASP A 179 -5.09 16.43 23.75
N TRP A 180 -5.05 15.46 22.84
CA TRP A 180 -3.91 15.14 21.99
C TRP A 180 -4.22 15.54 20.56
N HIS A 181 -3.23 16.12 19.89
CA HIS A 181 -3.43 16.67 18.54
C HIS A 181 -2.19 16.52 17.67
N ALA A 182 -2.39 16.44 16.36
CA ALA A 182 -1.31 16.36 15.37
C ALA A 182 -0.51 17.67 15.24
N GLN A 183 -1.20 18.80 15.24
CA GLN A 183 -0.59 20.08 14.89
C GLN A 183 0.18 20.70 16.07
N HIS A 184 1.50 20.77 15.95
CA HIS A 184 2.31 21.46 16.94
C HIS A 184 1.90 22.94 17.10
N SER A 185 1.62 23.36 18.34
CA SER A 185 1.31 24.74 18.69
C SER A 185 2.18 25.21 19.85
N ALA A 186 2.83 26.37 19.69
CA ALA A 186 3.84 26.81 20.63
C ALA A 186 3.34 27.03 22.07
N SER A 187 2.05 27.34 22.22
CA SER A 187 1.38 27.63 23.50
C SER A 187 0.71 26.41 24.12
N ARG A 188 0.56 25.31 23.39
CA ARG A 188 -0.22 24.12 23.82
C ARG A 188 0.52 22.80 23.69
N SER A 189 1.69 22.76 23.04
CA SER A 189 2.46 21.55 22.75
C SER A 189 3.77 21.51 23.54
N PHE A 190 3.68 21.25 24.84
CA PHE A 190 4.86 21.12 25.71
C PHE A 190 5.35 19.68 25.83
N VAL A 191 4.48 18.71 25.58
CA VAL A 191 4.83 17.29 25.54
C VAL A 191 4.44 16.70 24.20
N ARG A 192 5.13 15.63 23.82
CA ARG A 192 4.75 14.80 22.69
C ARG A 192 4.96 13.32 22.98
N ARG A 193 4.16 12.48 22.32
CA ARG A 193 4.32 11.03 22.34
C ARG A 193 4.19 10.45 20.95
N ARG A 194 4.90 9.36 20.66
CA ARG A 194 4.76 8.58 19.42
C ARG A 194 4.43 7.14 19.77
N ARG A 195 3.40 6.59 19.13
CA ARG A 195 2.96 5.20 19.33
C ARG A 195 3.64 4.28 18.33
N TRP A 196 4.41 3.34 18.85
CA TRP A 196 5.08 2.29 18.09
C TRP A 196 4.33 0.97 18.27
N LEU A 197 4.17 0.24 17.17
CA LEU A 197 3.51 -1.05 17.11
C LEU A 197 4.45 -2.10 16.55
N ARG A 198 4.42 -3.30 17.11
CA ARG A 198 5.08 -4.47 16.51
C ARG A 198 4.21 -5.69 16.66
N LEU A 199 4.05 -6.40 15.56
CA LEU A 199 3.21 -7.60 15.50
C LEU A 199 4.08 -8.84 15.67
N ARG A 200 3.69 -9.72 16.58
CA ARG A 200 4.24 -11.06 16.77
C ARG A 200 3.13 -12.10 16.74
N ARG A 201 3.50 -13.36 16.51
CA ARG A 201 2.57 -14.49 16.52
C ARG A 201 3.18 -15.73 17.17
N ARG A 202 2.34 -16.68 17.58
CA ARG A 202 2.72 -18.01 18.08
C ARG A 202 1.71 -19.07 17.66
#